data_AF-A0A5J5AED7-F1
#
_entry.id   AF-A0A5J5AED7-F1
#
_cell.length_a   1.000
_cell.length_b   1.000
_cell.length_c   1.000
_cell.angle_alpha   90.00
_cell.angle_beta   90.00
_cell.angle_gamma   90.00
#
_symmetry.space_group_name_H-M   'P 1'
#
loop_
_entity.id
_entity.type
_entity.pdbx_description
1 polymer ?
#
loop_
_entity_poly.entity_id
_entity_poly.type
_entity_poly.pdbx_seq_one_letter_code
_entity_poly.pdbx_strand_id
1 'polypeptide(L)'
;MSFMRGDLLSRTRKLVKGLAKAEPVWLKAMEQAPPVTFPRADSKVKQITLPEDVYIKKFFKKHPDSKHEDAIKICGFDPPPARVFGWRVLELKEQGVTEEEAMAVADVSIPFARFLKPVLWQNLLSVLTISFLRTKFPQLPEAHDSNLSIGWNIERRKKQERKHMLA
;
A
#
# COMPACT_ATOMS: atom_id res chain seq x y z
N MET A 1 -29.65 -33.20 33.52
CA MET A 1 -29.55 -32.02 32.64
C MET A 1 -29.18 -30.81 33.48
N SER A 2 -28.08 -30.09 33.21
CA SER A 2 -27.70 -28.93 34.03
C SER A 2 -28.49 -27.68 33.61
N PHE A 3 -29.13 -27.02 34.59
CA PHE A 3 -29.88 -25.77 34.40
C PHE A 3 -28.98 -24.61 33.90
N MET A 4 -27.67 -24.76 34.06
CA MET A 4 -26.67 -23.71 33.84
C MET A 4 -25.78 -23.90 32.59
N ARG A 5 -25.97 -24.92 31.74
CA ARG A 5 -25.29 -25.01 30.43
C ARG A 5 -26.18 -24.40 29.32
N GLY A 6 -25.59 -23.64 28.40
CA GLY A 6 -26.28 -23.04 27.23
C GLY A 6 -26.05 -21.53 27.07
N ASP A 7 -26.76 -20.89 26.14
CA ASP A 7 -26.60 -19.47 25.83
C ASP A 7 -27.25 -18.53 26.86
N LEU A 8 -26.72 -17.31 27.00
CA LEU A 8 -27.19 -16.31 27.96
C LEU A 8 -28.69 -16.03 27.85
N LEU A 9 -29.20 -15.89 26.62
CA LEU A 9 -30.62 -15.63 26.33
C LEU A 9 -31.50 -16.79 26.82
N SER A 10 -31.11 -18.03 26.52
CA SER A 10 -31.83 -19.22 26.95
C SER A 10 -31.86 -19.39 28.48
N ARG A 11 -30.78 -19.00 29.17
CA ARG A 11 -30.66 -19.08 30.64
C ARG A 11 -31.51 -18.02 31.33
N THR A 12 -31.42 -16.78 30.87
CA THR A 12 -32.16 -15.66 31.45
C THR A 12 -33.66 -15.82 31.24
N ARG A 13 -34.09 -16.29 30.06
CA ARG A 13 -35.49 -16.66 29.82
C ARG A 13 -36.00 -17.71 30.82
N LYS A 14 -35.21 -18.74 31.13
CA LYS A 14 -35.61 -19.77 32.12
C LYS A 14 -35.69 -19.21 33.54
N LEU A 15 -34.78 -18.31 33.93
CA LEU A 15 -34.76 -17.68 35.25
C LEU A 15 -35.90 -16.69 35.47
N VAL A 16 -36.23 -15.88 34.44
CA VAL A 16 -37.37 -14.96 34.48
C VAL A 16 -38.68 -15.73 34.52
N LYS A 17 -38.82 -16.80 33.70
CA LYS A 17 -39.98 -17.69 33.74
C LYS A 17 -40.17 -18.41 35.07
N GLY A 18 -39.06 -18.77 35.73
CA GLY A 18 -39.08 -19.38 37.06
C GLY A 18 -39.28 -18.39 38.20
N LEU A 19 -39.56 -17.10 37.91
CA LEU A 19 -39.69 -16.01 38.89
C LEU A 19 -38.48 -15.85 39.83
N ALA A 20 -37.35 -16.46 39.48
CA ALA A 20 -36.12 -16.41 40.27
C ALA A 20 -35.37 -15.09 40.08
N LYS A 21 -35.64 -14.37 38.98
CA LYS A 21 -35.08 -13.04 38.69
C LYS A 21 -36.13 -12.17 38.00
N ALA A 22 -36.10 -10.87 38.29
CA ALA A 22 -36.87 -9.88 37.56
C ALA A 22 -36.43 -9.79 36.09
N GLU A 23 -37.34 -9.42 35.20
CA GLU A 23 -37.06 -9.25 33.78
C GLU A 23 -36.04 -8.12 33.57
N PRO A 24 -34.84 -8.41 33.02
CA PRO A 24 -33.88 -7.36 32.76
C PRO A 24 -34.30 -6.54 31.52
N VAL A 25 -34.05 -5.23 31.56
CA VAL A 25 -34.44 -4.28 30.52
C VAL A 25 -33.94 -4.67 29.12
N TRP A 26 -32.78 -5.31 29.04
CA TRP A 26 -32.16 -5.73 27.78
C TRP A 26 -32.75 -7.02 27.18
N LEU A 27 -33.57 -7.79 27.91
CA LEU A 27 -34.07 -9.08 27.43
C LEU A 27 -34.92 -8.93 26.17
N LYS A 28 -35.85 -7.98 26.17
CA LYS A 28 -36.74 -7.71 25.03
C LYS A 28 -35.98 -7.32 23.77
N ALA A 29 -34.97 -6.47 23.91
CA ALA A 29 -34.11 -6.05 22.80
C ALA A 29 -33.30 -7.23 22.23
N MET A 30 -32.78 -8.10 23.10
CA MET A 30 -32.01 -9.27 22.69
C MET A 30 -32.86 -10.38 22.07
N GLU A 31 -34.14 -10.50 22.45
CA GLU A 31 -35.09 -11.41 21.79
C GLU A 31 -35.51 -10.91 20.40
N GLN A 32 -35.63 -9.59 20.24
CA GLN A 32 -35.94 -8.98 18.95
C GLN A 32 -34.76 -9.07 17.97
N ALA A 33 -33.54 -8.90 18.46
CA ALA A 33 -32.32 -8.96 17.66
C ALA A 33 -31.27 -9.87 18.34
N PRO A 34 -31.41 -11.21 18.21
CA PRO A 34 -30.42 -12.12 18.75
C PRO A 34 -29.08 -11.96 18.01
N PRO A 35 -27.95 -12.18 18.69
CA PRO A 35 -26.64 -12.14 18.04
C PRO A 35 -26.55 -13.23 16.96
N VAL A 36 -25.93 -12.91 15.83
CA VAL A 36 -25.72 -13.84 14.72
C VAL A 36 -24.86 -15.01 15.18
N THR A 37 -25.35 -16.24 14.99
CA THR A 37 -24.58 -17.46 15.27
C THR A 37 -23.97 -18.00 13.98
N PHE A 38 -22.64 -18.07 13.93
CA PHE A 38 -21.94 -18.75 12.85
C PHE A 38 -21.84 -20.25 13.15
N PRO A 39 -21.88 -21.13 12.13
CA PRO A 39 -21.62 -22.54 12.34
C PRO A 39 -20.24 -22.69 12.98
N ARG A 40 -20.19 -23.43 14.10
CA ARG A 40 -18.93 -23.68 14.80
C ARG A 40 -18.03 -24.47 13.87
N ALA A 41 -16.94 -23.87 13.41
CA ALA A 41 -15.94 -24.57 12.64
C ALA A 41 -15.16 -25.49 13.59
N ASP A 42 -15.51 -26.78 13.61
CA ASP A 42 -14.76 -27.81 14.35
C ASP A 42 -13.41 -28.15 13.66
N SER A 43 -13.15 -27.56 12.49
CA SER A 43 -11.94 -27.79 11.71
C SER A 43 -10.87 -26.75 11.98
N LYS A 44 -9.60 -27.17 11.86
CA LYS A 44 -8.43 -26.30 11.92
C LYS A 44 -8.56 -25.18 10.89
N VAL A 45 -8.41 -23.93 11.32
CA VAL A 45 -8.46 -22.74 10.44
C VAL A 45 -7.44 -22.92 9.31
N LYS A 46 -7.92 -22.81 8.05
CA LYS A 46 -7.08 -22.91 6.86
C LYS A 46 -6.21 -21.66 6.74
N GLN A 47 -4.93 -21.84 6.43
CA GLN A 47 -4.03 -20.73 6.15
C GLN A 47 -4.43 -20.06 4.83
N ILE A 48 -4.62 -18.74 4.85
CA ILE A 48 -4.87 -17.95 3.64
C ILE A 48 -3.52 -17.79 2.92
N THR A 49 -3.48 -18.16 1.64
CA THR A 49 -2.31 -18.03 0.77
C THR A 49 -2.73 -17.31 -0.51
N LEU A 50 -1.94 -16.34 -0.93
CA LEU A 50 -2.15 -15.57 -2.15
C LEU A 50 -1.20 -16.07 -3.26
N PRO A 51 -1.56 -15.95 -4.55
CA PRO A 51 -0.70 -16.41 -5.64
C PRO A 51 0.63 -15.66 -5.71
N GLU A 52 0.67 -14.39 -5.28
CA GLU A 52 1.91 -13.59 -5.25
C GLU A 52 2.88 -13.99 -4.13
N ASP A 53 2.43 -14.72 -3.10
CA ASP A 53 3.24 -15.06 -1.91
C ASP A 53 4.50 -15.84 -2.28
N VAL A 54 4.45 -16.63 -3.36
CA VAL A 54 5.60 -17.39 -3.87
C VAL A 54 6.70 -16.42 -4.32
N TYR A 55 6.33 -15.36 -5.04
CA TYR A 55 7.26 -14.38 -5.59
C TYR A 55 7.77 -13.42 -4.53
N ILE A 56 6.93 -13.05 -3.55
CA ILE A 56 7.34 -12.26 -2.39
C ILE A 56 8.44 -12.98 -1.61
N LYS A 57 8.31 -14.29 -1.39
CA LYS A 57 9.36 -15.10 -0.74
C LYS A 57 10.66 -15.13 -1.55
N LYS A 58 10.57 -15.22 -2.88
CA LYS A 58 11.74 -15.17 -3.78
C LYS A 58 12.40 -13.78 -3.72
N PHE A 59 11.61 -12.71 -3.70
CA PHE A 59 12.08 -11.33 -3.61
C PHE A 59 12.88 -11.10 -2.31
N PHE A 60 12.36 -11.49 -1.15
CA PHE A 60 13.07 -11.33 0.12
C PHE A 60 14.31 -12.21 0.26
N LYS A 61 14.44 -13.28 -0.54
CA LYS A 61 15.69 -14.06 -0.64
C LYS A 61 16.75 -13.30 -1.45
N LYS A 62 16.35 -12.59 -2.50
CA LYS A 62 17.26 -11.76 -3.32
C LYS A 62 17.63 -10.44 -2.63
N HIS A 63 16.70 -9.83 -1.90
CA HIS A 63 16.85 -8.53 -1.24
C HIS A 63 16.53 -8.64 0.25
N PRO A 64 17.48 -9.07 1.10
CA PRO A 64 17.25 -9.17 2.55
C PRO A 64 17.01 -7.80 3.20
N ASP A 65 17.68 -6.76 2.71
CA ASP A 65 17.64 -5.41 3.30
C ASP A 65 16.29 -4.72 3.13
N SER A 66 15.53 -5.09 2.09
CA SER A 66 14.18 -4.56 1.83
C SER A 66 13.19 -4.84 2.97
N LYS A 67 13.42 -5.87 3.79
CA LYS A 67 12.58 -6.11 4.99
C LYS A 67 12.57 -4.94 5.96
N HIS A 68 13.67 -4.18 6.01
CA HIS A 68 13.86 -3.10 6.96
C HIS A 68 13.65 -1.73 6.31
N GLU A 69 14.10 -1.56 5.06
CA GLU A 69 13.97 -0.29 4.33
C GLU A 69 12.52 0.00 3.92
N ASP A 70 11.77 -1.03 3.50
CA ASP A 70 10.43 -0.88 2.96
C ASP A 70 9.36 -1.23 4.01
N ALA A 71 9.32 -0.45 5.09
CA ALA A 71 8.38 -0.65 6.19
C ALA A 71 6.91 -0.59 5.72
N ILE A 72 6.11 -1.58 6.12
CA ILE A 72 4.68 -1.66 5.79
C ILE A 72 3.93 -0.61 6.60
N LYS A 73 3.46 0.44 5.91
CA LYS A 73 2.57 1.43 6.49
C LYS A 73 1.15 0.87 6.51
N ILE A 74 0.67 0.45 7.67
CA ILE A 74 -0.70 -0.10 7.83
C ILE A 74 -1.77 0.91 7.38
N CYS A 75 -1.51 2.21 7.57
CA CYS A 75 -2.41 3.28 7.14
C CYS A 75 -2.16 3.78 5.70
N GLY A 76 -1.19 3.19 4.99
CA GLY A 76 -0.84 3.57 3.63
C GLY A 76 -1.61 2.72 2.60
N PHE A 77 -2.02 3.36 1.50
CA PHE A 77 -2.59 2.66 0.34
C PHE A 77 -1.52 2.11 -0.60
N ASP A 78 -0.28 2.58 -0.47
CA ASP A 78 0.81 2.15 -1.32
C ASP A 78 1.26 0.73 -0.96
N PRO A 79 1.22 -0.21 -1.90
CA PRO A 79 1.71 -1.57 -1.65
C PRO A 79 3.24 -1.56 -1.43
N PRO A 80 3.75 -2.47 -0.58
CA PRO A 80 5.19 -2.61 -0.41
C PRO A 80 5.84 -3.07 -1.72
N PRO A 81 7.11 -2.72 -2.00
CA PRO A 81 7.79 -3.06 -3.25
C PRO A 81 7.79 -4.56 -3.56
N ALA A 82 7.90 -5.41 -2.52
CA ALA A 82 7.81 -6.86 -2.67
C ALA A 82 6.45 -7.33 -3.23
N ARG A 83 5.34 -6.65 -2.89
CA ARG A 83 4.02 -6.97 -3.42
C ARG A 83 3.86 -6.46 -4.85
N VAL A 84 4.39 -5.28 -5.16
CA VAL A 84 4.44 -4.74 -6.55
C VAL A 84 5.22 -5.68 -7.45
N PHE A 85 6.34 -6.24 -6.98
CA PHE A 85 7.09 -7.28 -7.68
C PHE A 85 6.21 -8.47 -8.04
N GLY A 86 5.54 -9.06 -7.04
CA GLY A 86 4.70 -10.24 -7.23
C GLY A 86 3.58 -10.00 -8.24
N TRP A 87 2.91 -8.84 -8.18
CA TRP A 87 1.88 -8.47 -9.14
C TRP A 87 2.43 -8.31 -10.56
N ARG A 88 3.60 -7.67 -10.72
CA ARG A 88 4.19 -7.49 -12.05
C ARG A 88 4.59 -8.82 -12.68
N VAL A 89 5.11 -9.76 -11.90
CA VAL A 89 5.42 -11.11 -12.39
C VAL A 89 4.15 -11.85 -12.81
N LEU A 90 3.06 -11.75 -12.05
CA LEU A 90 1.79 -12.36 -12.41
C LEU A 90 1.21 -11.76 -13.70
N GLU A 91 1.26 -10.44 -13.85
CA GLU A 91 0.80 -9.74 -15.06
C GLU A 91 1.59 -10.17 -16.31
N LEU A 92 2.92 -10.27 -16.21
CA LEU A 92 3.76 -10.74 -17.32
C LEU A 92 3.52 -12.21 -17.65
N LYS A 93 3.19 -13.03 -16.63
CA LYS A 93 2.85 -14.43 -16.82
C LYS A 93 1.50 -14.60 -17.52
N GLU A 94 0.53 -13.74 -17.24
CA GLU A 94 -0.74 -13.69 -17.97
C GLU A 94 -0.55 -13.36 -19.46
N GLN A 95 0.50 -12.58 -19.79
CA GLN A 95 0.90 -12.27 -21.16
C GLN A 95 1.68 -13.41 -21.84
N GLY A 96 1.95 -14.51 -21.14
CA GLY A 96 2.64 -15.69 -21.69
C GLY A 96 4.17 -15.65 -21.62
N VAL A 97 4.74 -14.71 -20.87
CA VAL A 97 6.20 -14.63 -20.66
C VAL A 97 6.66 -15.75 -19.72
N THR A 98 7.89 -16.25 -19.94
CA THR A 98 8.48 -17.25 -19.05
C THR A 98 8.72 -16.70 -17.65
N GLU A 99 8.64 -17.54 -16.62
CA GLU A 99 8.71 -17.08 -15.22
C GLU A 99 10.04 -16.38 -14.89
N GLU A 100 11.14 -16.82 -15.47
CA GLU A 100 12.48 -16.29 -15.23
C GLU A 100 12.66 -14.89 -15.85
N GLU A 101 12.21 -14.72 -17.09
CA GLU A 101 12.21 -13.43 -17.79
C GLU A 101 11.26 -12.45 -17.09
N ALA A 102 10.07 -12.90 -16.70
CA ALA A 102 9.11 -12.08 -15.96
C ALA A 102 9.68 -11.56 -14.63
N MET A 103 10.41 -12.42 -13.88
CA MET A 103 11.10 -12.00 -12.66
C MET A 103 12.21 -10.98 -12.95
N ALA A 104 13.01 -11.19 -14.00
CA ALA A 104 14.09 -10.26 -14.34
C ALA A 104 13.55 -8.87 -14.75
N VAL A 105 12.48 -8.84 -15.54
CA VAL A 105 11.79 -7.59 -15.94
C VAL A 105 11.15 -6.90 -14.75
N ALA A 106 10.55 -7.67 -13.83
CA ALA A 106 9.98 -7.10 -12.62
C ALA A 106 11.06 -6.54 -11.67
N ASP A 107 12.22 -7.21 -11.56
CA ASP A 107 13.35 -6.77 -10.73
C ASP A 107 13.90 -5.41 -11.19
N VAL A 108 13.99 -5.15 -12.51
CA VAL A 108 14.42 -3.85 -13.03
C VAL A 108 13.37 -2.75 -12.88
N SER A 109 12.08 -3.11 -12.84
CA SER A 109 10.98 -2.13 -12.78
C SER A 109 10.87 -1.41 -11.43
N ILE A 110 11.24 -2.08 -10.34
CA ILE A 110 11.11 -1.58 -8.97
C ILE A 110 12.10 -0.44 -8.64
N PRO A 111 13.42 -0.57 -8.89
CA PRO A 111 14.34 0.53 -8.70
C PRO A 111 13.97 1.69 -9.64
N PHE A 112 13.59 1.40 -10.89
CA PHE A 112 13.15 2.43 -11.82
C PHE A 112 11.94 3.23 -11.29
N ALA A 113 10.95 2.56 -10.72
CA ALA A 113 9.82 3.23 -10.06
C ALA A 113 10.25 4.05 -8.83
N ARG A 114 11.24 3.60 -8.04
CA ARG A 114 11.81 4.39 -6.92
C ARG A 114 12.55 5.63 -7.42
N PHE A 115 13.30 5.52 -8.52
CA PHE A 115 14.04 6.64 -9.11
C PHE A 115 13.12 7.66 -9.79
N LEU A 116 12.05 7.20 -10.45
CA LEU A 116 11.13 8.10 -11.16
C LEU A 116 10.21 8.88 -10.24
N LYS A 117 9.81 8.33 -9.08
CA LYS A 117 8.95 9.04 -8.11
C LYS A 117 9.47 10.45 -7.78
N PRO A 118 10.71 10.64 -7.28
CA PRO A 118 11.21 11.97 -6.95
C PRO A 118 11.33 12.88 -8.18
N VAL A 119 11.67 12.31 -9.36
CA VAL A 119 11.76 13.08 -10.62
C VAL A 119 10.38 13.59 -11.06
N LEU A 120 9.34 12.74 -10.98
CA LEU A 120 7.96 13.12 -11.25
C LEU A 120 7.47 14.18 -10.26
N TRP A 121 7.77 14.04 -8.96
CA TRP A 121 7.45 15.06 -7.96
C TRP A 121 8.13 16.40 -8.24
N GLN A 122 9.41 16.39 -8.63
CA GLN A 122 10.15 17.59 -9.02
C GLN A 122 9.54 18.27 -10.26
N ASN A 123 9.13 17.49 -11.26
CA ASN A 123 8.46 18.00 -12.46
C ASN A 123 7.07 18.56 -12.14
N LEU A 124 6.32 17.93 -11.24
CA LEU A 124 5.00 18.44 -10.84
C LEU A 124 5.14 19.76 -10.05
N LEU A 125 6.10 19.81 -9.14
CA LEU A 125 6.42 21.02 -8.38
C LEU A 125 6.85 22.15 -9.31
N SER A 126 7.72 21.90 -10.30
CA SER A 126 8.16 22.94 -11.23
C SER A 126 6.98 23.51 -12.04
N VAL A 127 6.08 22.66 -12.54
CA VAL A 127 4.86 23.08 -13.25
C VAL A 127 3.92 23.89 -12.35
N LEU A 128 3.70 23.45 -11.11
CA LEU A 128 2.88 24.18 -10.14
C LEU A 128 3.50 25.54 -9.77
N THR A 129 4.83 25.59 -9.66
CA THR A 129 5.57 26.83 -9.36
C THR A 129 5.45 27.83 -10.52
N ILE A 130 5.57 27.35 -11.76
CA ILE A 130 5.38 28.17 -12.96
C ILE A 130 3.94 28.70 -13.04
N SER A 131 2.95 27.85 -12.78
CA SER A 131 1.53 28.24 -12.74
C SER A 131 1.22 29.27 -11.65
N PHE A 132 1.82 29.10 -10.47
CA PHE A 132 1.73 30.05 -9.35
C PHE A 132 2.39 31.40 -9.65
N LEU A 133 3.57 31.39 -10.28
CA LEU A 133 4.24 32.62 -10.70
C LEU A 133 3.45 33.34 -11.80
N ARG A 134 2.83 32.60 -12.74
CA ARG A 134 1.99 33.15 -13.80
C ARG A 134 0.72 33.82 -13.26
N THR A 135 0.13 33.28 -12.19
CA THR A 135 -1.03 33.86 -11.51
C THR A 135 -0.69 35.06 -10.63
N LYS A 136 0.50 35.07 -10.02
CA LYS A 136 0.92 36.13 -9.10
C LYS A 136 1.60 37.33 -9.80
N PHE A 137 2.19 37.12 -10.98
CA PHE A 137 2.89 38.14 -11.76
C PHE A 137 2.50 38.05 -13.25
N PRO A 138 1.34 38.59 -13.65
CA PRO A 138 0.82 38.48 -15.02
C PRO A 138 1.58 39.32 -16.06
N GLN A 139 2.57 40.12 -15.65
CA GLN A 139 3.34 41.02 -16.53
C GLN A 139 4.69 40.43 -16.98
N LEU A 140 4.97 39.15 -16.70
CA LEU A 140 6.19 38.49 -17.15
C LEU A 140 6.05 38.06 -18.63
N PRO A 141 6.98 38.45 -19.52
CA PRO A 141 6.93 38.08 -20.93
C PRO A 141 7.05 36.56 -21.08
N GLU A 142 6.24 36.01 -22.00
CA GLU A 142 6.26 34.58 -22.33
C GLU A 142 7.64 34.19 -22.86
N ALA A 143 8.36 33.38 -22.08
CA ALA A 143 9.58 32.76 -22.55
C ALA A 143 9.21 31.68 -23.58
N HIS A 144 9.19 32.07 -24.87
CA HIS A 144 9.21 31.13 -25.98
C HIS A 144 10.34 30.10 -25.78
N ASP A 145 9.92 28.85 -25.63
CA ASP A 145 10.61 27.57 -25.87
C ASP A 145 12.11 27.62 -26.26
N SER A 146 12.97 28.09 -25.35
CA SER A 146 14.43 28.01 -25.51
C SER A 146 15.18 27.51 -24.26
N ASN A 147 14.47 27.17 -23.19
CA ASN A 147 15.07 26.95 -21.86
C ASN A 147 15.30 25.50 -21.46
N LEU A 148 15.46 24.57 -22.41
CA LEU A 148 16.24 23.35 -22.17
C LEU A 148 17.76 23.57 -22.37
N SER A 149 18.16 24.70 -22.97
CA SER A 149 19.58 24.99 -23.23
C SER A 149 20.27 25.82 -22.13
N ILE A 150 19.54 26.44 -21.20
CA ILE A 150 20.15 27.31 -20.17
C ILE A 150 20.66 26.50 -18.96
N GLY A 151 19.91 25.49 -18.51
CA GLY A 151 20.33 24.62 -17.38
C GLY A 151 21.61 23.84 -17.67
N TRP A 152 21.73 23.28 -18.89
CA TRP A 152 22.91 22.54 -19.33
C TRP A 152 24.15 23.43 -19.52
N ASN A 153 23.98 24.72 -19.80
CA ASN A 153 25.09 25.66 -20.00
C ASN A 153 25.67 26.18 -18.67
N ILE A 154 24.87 26.32 -17.61
CA ILE A 154 25.35 26.76 -16.29
C ILE A 154 26.24 25.67 -15.65
N GLU A 155 25.87 24.41 -15.80
CA GLU A 155 26.63 23.28 -15.26
C GLU A 155 27.94 23.02 -16.03
N ARG A 156 27.95 23.23 -17.35
CA ARG A 156 29.19 23.22 -18.16
C ARG A 156 30.13 24.38 -17.80
N ARG A 157 29.61 25.60 -17.57
CA ARG A 157 30.42 26.76 -17.17
C ARG A 157 31.09 26.53 -15.81
N LYS A 158 30.35 26.05 -14.81
CA LYS A 158 30.90 25.71 -13.49
C LYS A 158 31.97 24.60 -13.55
N LYS A 159 31.84 23.66 -14.50
CA LYS A 159 32.83 22.58 -14.70
C LYS A 159 34.10 23.06 -15.43
N GLN A 160 34.00 24.07 -16.30
CA GLN A 160 35.17 24.73 -16.92
C GLN A 160 35.90 25.65 -15.93
N GLU A 161 35.17 26.42 -15.13
CA GLU A 161 35.76 27.31 -14.11
C GLU A 161 36.50 26.52 -13.02
N ARG A 162 35.98 25.36 -12.59
CA ARG A 162 36.69 24.48 -11.65
C ARG A 162 37.96 23.84 -12.21
N LYS A 163 38.05 23.64 -13.53
CA LYS A 163 39.27 23.13 -14.18
C LYS A 163 40.36 24.20 -14.28
N HIS A 164 39.99 25.46 -14.40
CA HIS A 164 40.94 26.58 -14.46
C HIS A 164 41.49 27.03 -13.09
N MET A 165 40.86 26.63 -11.99
CA MET A 165 41.34 26.94 -10.63
C MET A 165 42.24 25.84 -10.01
N LEU A 166 42.45 24.73 -10.70
CA LEU A 166 43.24 23.58 -10.22
C LEU A 166 44.51 23.31 -11.06
N ALA A 167 44.89 24.24 -11.94
CA ALA A 167 46.13 24.26 -12.70
C ALA A 167 46.99 25.46 -12.25
#